data_AF-A0A0M6W7V8-F1
#
_entry.id   AF-A0A0M6W7V8-F1
#
_cell.length_a   1.000
_cell.length_b   1.000
_cell.length_c   1.000
_cell.angle_alpha   90.00
_cell.angle_beta   90.00
_cell.angle_gamma   90.00
#
_symmetry.space_group_name_H-M   'P 1'
#
loop_
_entity.id
_entity.type
_entity.pdbx_description
1 polymer ?
#
loop_
_entity_poly.entity_id
_entity_poly.type
_entity_poly.pdbx_seq_one_letter_code
_entity_poly.pdbx_strand_id
1 'polypeptide(L)'
;MHPNKENKKYKKNSDNLKWIIIYTLLIITIIGNYYFHQYNLAIRAFVIIITTSIAGLISLWTVKGKKYLSFIKESLIEMKKVFWPSKQETLQITLIVVLVTTIMSLLLWGLDAILIQCISYTTNLNLF
;
A
#
# COMPACT_ATOMS: atom_id res chain seq x y z
N MET A 1 36.88 28.66 -13.72
CA MET A 1 36.46 27.70 -14.77
C MET A 1 35.04 27.22 -14.43
N HIS A 2 33.99 27.80 -15.02
CA HIS A 2 32.59 27.50 -14.66
C HIS A 2 32.14 26.17 -15.29
N PRO A 3 31.91 25.09 -14.52
CA PRO A 3 31.45 23.85 -15.10
C PRO A 3 29.96 23.98 -15.42
N ASN A 4 29.65 23.97 -16.71
CA ASN A 4 28.58 23.13 -17.24
C ASN A 4 27.17 23.40 -16.64
N LYS A 5 26.63 24.60 -16.89
CA LYS A 5 25.18 24.85 -16.76
C LYS A 5 24.40 24.44 -18.00
N GLU A 6 25.04 24.46 -19.18
CA GLU A 6 24.40 24.15 -20.46
C GLU A 6 24.12 22.65 -20.63
N ASN A 7 25.07 21.76 -20.32
CA ASN A 7 24.88 20.31 -20.50
C ASN A 7 23.86 19.76 -19.47
N LYS A 8 23.71 20.41 -18.30
CA LYS A 8 22.62 20.13 -17.35
C LYS A 8 21.25 20.56 -17.90
N LYS A 9 21.16 21.65 -18.66
CA LYS A 9 19.91 22.13 -19.28
C LYS A 9 19.43 21.17 -20.38
N TYR A 10 20.33 20.70 -21.24
CA TYR A 10 20.02 19.69 -22.26
C TYR A 10 19.59 18.34 -21.66
N LYS A 11 20.31 17.87 -20.62
CA LYS A 11 19.95 16.62 -19.92
C LYS A 11 18.59 16.72 -19.21
N LYS A 12 18.29 17.87 -18.60
CA LYS A 12 17.00 18.13 -17.93
C LYS A 12 15.83 18.24 -18.92
N ASN A 13 16.05 18.81 -20.11
CA ASN A 13 15.00 18.94 -21.13
C ASN A 13 14.64 17.57 -21.76
N SER A 14 15.65 16.71 -22.00
CA SER A 14 15.42 15.35 -22.52
C SER A 14 14.61 14.48 -21.57
N ASP A 15 14.86 14.58 -20.25
CA ASP A 15 14.06 13.86 -19.26
C ASP A 15 12.61 14.34 -19.25
N ASN A 16 12.36 15.66 -19.29
CA ASN A 16 10.99 16.21 -19.33
C ASN A 16 10.21 15.78 -20.58
N LEU A 17 10.86 15.69 -21.74
CA LEU A 17 10.24 15.19 -22.97
C LEU A 17 9.79 13.73 -22.84
N LYS A 18 10.59 12.87 -22.20
CA LYS A 18 10.22 11.47 -21.93
C LYS A 18 8.99 11.37 -21.02
N TRP A 19 8.87 12.25 -20.03
CA TRP A 19 7.69 12.31 -19.17
C TRP A 19 6.44 12.75 -19.93
N ILE A 20 6.55 13.72 -20.84
CA ILE A 20 5.43 14.16 -21.69
C ILE A 20 4.95 12.99 -22.56
N ILE A 21 5.86 12.21 -23.14
CA ILE A 21 5.52 11.02 -23.94
C ILE A 21 4.76 9.97 -23.11
N ILE A 22 5.16 9.73 -21.85
CA ILE A 22 4.49 8.78 -20.95
C ILE A 22 3.06 9.25 -20.63
N TYR A 23 2.89 10.54 -20.30
CA TYR A 23 1.56 11.11 -20.01
C TYR A 23 0.64 11.03 -21.23
N THR A 24 1.15 11.35 -22.42
CA THR A 24 0.38 11.21 -23.67
C THR A 24 -0.05 9.76 -23.91
N LEU A 25 0.84 8.78 -23.67
CA LEU A 25 0.51 7.35 -23.81
C LEU A 25 -0.62 6.91 -22.85
N LEU A 26 -0.59 7.40 -21.61
CA LEU A 26 -1.63 7.10 -20.62
C LEU A 26 -2.97 7.73 -21.00
N ILE A 27 -2.96 8.97 -21.48
CA ILE A 27 -4.17 9.66 -21.97
C ILE A 27 -4.76 8.90 -23.16
N ILE A 28 -3.93 8.46 -24.11
CA ILE A 28 -4.36 7.62 -25.24
C ILE A 28 -4.99 6.31 -24.74
N THR A 29 -4.43 5.69 -23.70
CA THR A 29 -4.99 4.47 -23.10
C THR A 29 -6.39 4.70 -22.52
N ILE A 30 -6.59 5.81 -21.82
CA ILE A 30 -7.88 6.18 -21.20
C ILE A 30 -8.92 6.47 -22.28
N ILE A 31 -8.55 7.22 -23.32
CA ILE A 31 -9.44 7.56 -24.44
C ILE A 31 -9.77 6.30 -25.26
N GLY A 32 -8.79 5.44 -25.53
CA GLY A 32 -9.02 4.16 -26.19
C GLY A 32 -10.02 3.29 -25.41
N ASN A 33 -9.87 3.21 -24.10
CA ASN A 33 -10.80 2.50 -23.22
C ASN A 33 -12.27 3.00 -23.34
N TYR A 34 -12.47 4.29 -23.62
CA TYR A 34 -13.80 4.86 -23.87
C TYR A 34 -14.36 4.48 -25.24
N TYR A 35 -13.56 4.57 -26.31
CA TYR A 35 -14.00 4.24 -27.67
C TYR A 35 -14.28 2.74 -27.88
N PHE A 36 -13.52 1.86 -27.22
CA PHE A 36 -13.68 0.41 -27.34
C PHE A 36 -14.83 -0.17 -26.47
N HIS A 37 -15.80 0.66 -26.04
CA HIS A 37 -16.93 0.23 -25.23
C HIS A 37 -17.84 -0.80 -25.91
N GLN A 38 -17.81 -0.89 -27.25
CA GLN A 38 -18.66 -1.81 -28.03
C GLN A 38 -18.03 -3.19 -28.30
N TYR A 39 -16.79 -3.45 -27.84
CA TYR A 39 -16.10 -4.74 -28.02
C TYR A 39 -16.09 -5.60 -26.75
N ASN A 40 -15.72 -6.88 -26.93
CA ASN A 40 -15.66 -7.88 -25.86
C ASN A 40 -14.70 -7.46 -24.72
N LEU A 41 -15.12 -7.62 -23.46
CA LEU A 41 -14.42 -7.12 -22.26
C LEU A 41 -12.95 -7.58 -22.16
N ALA A 42 -12.69 -8.82 -22.58
CA ALA A 42 -11.36 -9.44 -22.51
C ALA A 42 -10.32 -8.70 -23.35
N ILE A 43 -10.65 -8.33 -24.60
CA ILE A 43 -9.71 -7.69 -25.53
C ILE A 43 -9.31 -6.30 -25.00
N ARG A 44 -10.27 -5.56 -24.43
CA ARG A 44 -10.03 -4.25 -23.84
C ARG A 44 -9.09 -4.33 -22.63
N ALA A 45 -9.29 -5.30 -21.75
CA ALA A 45 -8.42 -5.52 -20.59
C ALA A 45 -6.97 -5.82 -21.03
N PHE A 46 -6.78 -6.68 -22.03
CA PHE A 46 -5.44 -6.99 -22.56
C PHE A 46 -4.73 -5.75 -23.12
N VAL A 47 -5.39 -4.93 -23.92
CA VAL A 47 -4.79 -3.72 -24.52
C VAL A 47 -4.35 -2.71 -23.45
N ILE A 48 -5.16 -2.54 -22.40
CA ILE A 48 -4.87 -1.61 -21.29
C ILE A 48 -3.68 -2.12 -20.47
N ILE A 49 -3.64 -3.41 -20.18
CA ILE A 49 -2.54 -4.04 -19.44
C ILE A 49 -1.24 -3.90 -20.22
N ILE A 50 -1.25 -4.23 -21.51
CA ILE A 50 -0.06 -4.14 -22.38
C ILE A 50 0.45 -2.70 -22.46
N THR A 51 -0.42 -1.73 -22.73
CA THR A 51 -0.02 -0.32 -22.89
C THR A 51 0.49 0.27 -21.57
N THR A 52 -0.17 -0.05 -20.46
CA THR A 52 0.27 0.38 -19.11
C THR A 52 1.61 -0.25 -18.74
N SER A 53 1.81 -1.54 -19.01
CA SER A 53 3.09 -2.21 -18.77
C SER A 53 4.22 -1.59 -19.59
N ILE A 54 3.98 -1.29 -20.88
CA ILE A 54 4.99 -0.65 -21.74
C ILE A 54 5.34 0.76 -21.23
N ALA A 55 4.34 1.55 -20.83
CA ALA A 55 4.55 2.87 -20.23
C ALA A 55 5.35 2.77 -18.91
N GLY A 56 5.03 1.78 -18.08
CA GLY A 56 5.77 1.48 -16.84
C GLY A 56 7.23 1.11 -17.11
N LEU A 57 7.49 0.23 -18.09
CA LEU A 57 8.84 -0.13 -18.49
C LEU A 57 9.62 1.10 -18.98
N ILE A 58 9.07 1.92 -19.88
CA ILE A 58 9.75 3.13 -20.38
C ILE A 58 10.07 4.12 -19.23
N SER A 59 9.17 4.23 -18.25
CA SER A 59 9.37 5.06 -17.06
C SER A 59 10.56 4.59 -16.21
N LEU A 60 10.69 3.27 -16.00
CA LEU A 60 11.79 2.68 -15.22
C LEU A 60 13.16 2.90 -15.86
N TRP A 61 13.24 2.92 -17.20
CA TRP A 61 14.50 3.14 -17.92
C TRP A 61 14.96 4.62 -17.90
N THR A 62 14.11 5.55 -17.48
CA THR A 62 14.42 6.99 -17.40
C THR A 62 15.33 7.31 -16.20
N VAL A 63 16.09 8.42 -16.27
CA VAL A 63 17.06 8.85 -15.23
C VAL A 63 16.39 8.98 -13.85
N LYS A 64 15.13 9.40 -13.79
CA LYS A 64 14.34 9.42 -12.54
C LYS A 64 14.04 8.00 -12.04
N GLY A 65 13.65 7.07 -12.93
CA GLY A 65 13.42 5.66 -12.60
C GLY A 65 14.64 4.98 -11.98
N LYS A 66 15.84 5.20 -12.55
CA LYS A 66 17.10 4.69 -11.97
C LYS A 66 17.38 5.23 -10.57
N LYS A 67 17.05 6.50 -10.29
CA LYS A 67 17.18 7.07 -8.94
C LYS A 67 16.21 6.40 -7.97
N TYR A 68 14.94 6.24 -8.34
CA TYR A 68 13.97 5.51 -7.51
C TYR A 68 14.41 4.07 -7.22
N LEU A 69 14.99 3.37 -8.20
CA LEU A 69 15.54 2.04 -7.99
C LEU A 69 16.75 2.03 -7.05
N SER A 70 17.60 3.06 -7.10
CA SER A 70 18.69 3.24 -6.12
C SER A 70 18.14 3.48 -4.72
N PHE A 71 17.16 4.38 -4.59
CA PHE A 71 16.48 4.67 -3.32
C PHE A 71 15.84 3.41 -2.72
N ILE A 72 15.16 2.58 -3.52
CA ILE A 72 14.58 1.31 -3.03
C ILE A 72 15.69 0.39 -2.52
N LYS A 73 16.80 0.26 -3.24
CA LYS A 73 17.94 -0.57 -2.80
C LYS A 73 18.52 -0.05 -1.49
N GLU A 74 18.71 1.26 -1.38
CA GLU A 74 19.21 1.92 -0.17
C GLU A 74 18.23 1.73 1.01
N SER A 75 16.92 1.90 0.79
CA SER A 75 15.89 1.64 1.81
C SER A 75 15.85 0.18 2.23
N LEU A 76 16.03 -0.79 1.33
CA LEU A 76 16.11 -2.21 1.72
C LEU A 76 17.37 -2.52 2.54
N ILE A 77 18.49 -1.87 2.24
CA ILE A 77 19.73 -1.99 3.03
C ILE A 77 19.51 -1.41 4.43
N GLU A 78 18.76 -0.32 4.56
CA GLU A 78 18.40 0.29 5.84
C GLU A 78 17.33 -0.52 6.60
N MET A 79 16.33 -1.05 5.91
CA MET A 79 15.33 -1.97 6.50
C MET A 79 15.99 -3.23 7.05
N LYS A 80 17.09 -3.70 6.42
CA LYS A 80 17.88 -4.82 6.94
C LYS A 80 18.68 -4.46 8.19
N LYS A 81 18.89 -3.16 8.48
CA LYS A 81 19.45 -2.68 9.76
C LYS A 81 18.40 -2.56 10.86
N VAL A 82 17.11 -2.64 10.51
CA VAL A 82 16.06 -2.84 11.51
C VAL A 82 16.22 -4.28 11.97
N PHE A 83 16.91 -4.46 13.10
CA PHE A 83 16.99 -5.72 13.80
C PHE A 83 15.57 -6.10 14.21
N TRP A 84 14.88 -6.83 13.32
CA TRP A 84 13.59 -7.40 13.65
C TRP A 84 13.81 -8.30 14.87
N PRO A 85 12.99 -8.12 15.93
CA PRO A 85 13.13 -8.89 17.16
C PRO A 85 13.12 -10.38 16.84
N SER A 86 13.88 -11.14 17.63
CA SER A 86 13.92 -12.59 17.45
C SER A 86 12.51 -13.16 17.55
N LYS A 87 12.20 -14.22 16.78
CA LYS A 87 10.88 -14.87 16.80
C LYS A 87 10.49 -15.30 18.22
N GLN A 88 11.47 -15.63 19.05
CA GLN A 88 11.27 -16.02 20.45
C GLN A 88 10.81 -14.85 21.31
N GLU A 89 11.41 -13.67 21.16
CA GLU A 89 11.03 -12.45 21.89
C GLU A 89 9.64 -11.98 21.46
N THR A 90 9.34 -12.05 20.16
CA THR A 90 8.02 -11.68 19.61
C THR A 90 6.92 -12.57 20.18
N LEU A 91 7.13 -13.90 20.20
CA LEU A 91 6.15 -14.84 20.73
C LEU A 91 5.95 -14.67 22.24
N GLN A 92 7.02 -14.39 22.99
CA GLN A 92 6.90 -14.14 24.42
C GLN A 92 5.99 -12.94 24.71
N ILE A 93 6.18 -11.84 23.97
CA ILE A 93 5.37 -10.63 24.13
C ILE A 93 3.93 -10.89 23.68
N THR A 94 3.71 -11.55 22.54
CA THR A 94 2.36 -11.89 22.08
C THR A 94 1.63 -12.80 23.07
N LEU A 95 2.31 -13.79 23.66
CA LEU A 95 1.71 -14.70 24.64
C LEU A 95 1.30 -13.94 25.91
N ILE A 96 2.14 -13.02 26.39
CA ILE A 96 1.80 -12.13 27.52
C ILE A 96 0.54 -11.32 27.20
N VAL A 97 0.46 -10.72 26.00
CA VAL A 97 -0.73 -9.95 25.59
C VAL A 97 -1.97 -10.84 25.54
N VAL A 98 -1.89 -12.02 24.93
CA VAL A 98 -3.01 -12.98 24.85
C VAL A 98 -3.50 -13.38 26.24
N LEU A 99 -2.58 -13.63 27.17
CA LEU A 99 -2.90 -13.98 28.55
C LEU A 99 -3.65 -12.83 29.24
N VAL A 100 -3.13 -11.61 29.17
CA VAL A 100 -3.76 -10.43 29.79
C VAL A 100 -5.14 -10.14 29.17
N THR A 101 -5.27 -10.20 27.85
CA THR A 101 -6.55 -9.99 27.17
C THR A 101 -7.57 -11.07 27.53
N THR A 102 -7.14 -12.33 27.67
CA THR A 102 -8.03 -13.43 28.09
C THR A 102 -8.57 -13.20 29.49
N ILE A 103 -7.72 -12.79 30.44
CA ILE A 103 -8.14 -12.47 31.81
C ILE A 103 -9.14 -11.30 31.79
N MET A 104 -8.83 -10.21 31.09
CA MET A 104 -9.72 -9.05 31.01
C MET A 104 -11.07 -9.39 30.37
N SER A 105 -11.05 -10.18 29.29
CA SER A 105 -12.28 -10.66 28.64
C SER A 105 -13.12 -11.52 29.59
N LEU A 106 -12.50 -12.40 30.38
CA LEU A 106 -13.20 -13.27 31.30
C LEU A 106 -13.80 -12.49 32.48
N LEU A 107 -13.06 -11.51 33.00
CA LEU A 107 -13.53 -10.62 34.07
C LEU A 107 -14.73 -9.79 33.64
N LEU A 108 -14.66 -9.17 32.46
CA LEU A 108 -15.79 -8.41 31.90
C LEU A 108 -16.99 -9.32 31.68
N TRP A 109 -16.79 -10.46 30.99
CA TRP A 109 -17.88 -11.42 30.75
C TRP A 109 -18.57 -11.89 32.05
N GLY A 110 -17.79 -12.17 33.09
CA GLY A 110 -18.35 -12.56 34.40
C GLY A 110 -19.15 -11.43 35.05
N LEU A 111 -18.65 -10.20 35.00
CA LEU A 111 -19.34 -9.02 35.53
C LEU A 111 -20.64 -8.74 34.76
N ASP A 112 -20.60 -8.79 33.43
CA ASP A 112 -21.76 -8.61 32.55
C ASP A 112 -22.83 -9.67 32.83
N ALA A 113 -22.43 -10.94 33.01
CA ALA A 113 -23.36 -12.03 33.35
C ALA A 113 -24.09 -11.78 34.68
N ILE A 114 -23.36 -11.32 35.70
CA ILE A 114 -23.94 -10.98 37.02
C ILE A 114 -24.87 -9.77 36.89
N LEU A 115 -24.48 -8.73 36.16
CA LEU A 115 -25.31 -7.55 35.92
C LEU A 115 -26.64 -7.94 35.26
N ILE A 116 -26.60 -8.76 34.21
CA ILE A 116 -27.80 -9.25 33.52
C ILE A 116 -28.70 -10.04 34.48
N GLN A 117 -28.12 -10.90 35.31
CA GLN A 117 -28.88 -11.66 36.29
C GLN A 117 -29.56 -10.75 37.34
N CYS A 118 -28.85 -9.74 37.84
CA CYS A 118 -29.40 -8.75 38.77
C CYS A 118 -30.54 -7.92 38.13
N ILE A 119 -30.36 -7.47 36.90
CA ILE A 119 -31.38 -6.71 36.15
C ILE A 119 -32.61 -7.59 35.89
N SER A 120 -32.40 -8.84 35.47
CA SER A 120 -33.49 -9.79 35.22
C SER A 120 -34.29 -10.09 36.49
N TYR A 121 -33.60 -10.30 37.62
CA TYR A 121 -34.25 -10.51 38.92
C TYR A 121 -35.11 -9.31 39.33
N THR A 122 -34.56 -8.10 39.19
CA THR A 122 -35.28 -6.85 39.52
C THR A 122 -36.50 -6.63 38.61
N THR A 123 -36.36 -6.94 37.32
CA THR A 123 -37.45 -6.77 36.34
C THR A 123 -38.55 -7.81 36.56
N ASN A 124 -38.19 -9.05 36.91
CA ASN A 124 -39.15 -10.11 37.19
C ASN A 124 -39.99 -9.81 38.45
N LEU A 125 -39.41 -9.15 39.46
CA LEU A 125 -40.09 -8.73 40.68
C LEU A 125 -41.06 -7.55 40.50
N ASN A 126 -40.84 -6.66 39.53
CA ASN A 126 -41.72 -5.51 39.23
C ASN A 126 -42.88 -5.85 38.28
N LEU A 127 -42.94 -7.08 37.77
CA LEU A 127 -43.93 -7.54 36.77
C LEU A 127 -44.99 -8.51 37.36
N PHE A 128 -45.05 -8.65 38.69
CA PHE A 128 -46.14 -9.27 39.45
C PHE A 128 -46.77 -8.22 40.36
#